data_AF-A0A849MW66-F1
#
_entry.id   AF-A0A849MW66-F1
#
_cell.length_a   1.000
_cell.length_b   1.000
_cell.length_c   1.000
_cell.angle_alpha   90.00
_cell.angle_beta   90.00
_cell.angle_gamma   90.00
#
_symmetry.space_group_name_H-M   'P 1'
#
loop_
_entity.id
_entity.type
_entity.pdbx_description
1 polymer ?
#
loop_
_entity_poly.entity_id
_entity_poly.type
_entity_poly.pdbx_seq_one_letter_code
_entity_poly.pdbx_strand_id
1 'polypeptide(L)'
;MVAETQLAEALAARLCHDLGGAVGTLAGTLDLVGEGDTDLLGLARETAIGLRQRLCLFAAAWGGVASELGAEEIAALLAGAPSAGRVAFHLAALAPGTTLPAPLVPLALNAALLGAEALPRGGTVLLGGSAEDGLVVSPAGRDAAWPAGLRALFAGATATEGPRGILAPLLLGQAAERGWQVAFGPSVATGLPALRLEPPGG
;
A
#
# COMPACT_ATOMS: atom_id res chain seq x y z
N MET A 1 -9.01 -14.80 14.13
CA MET A 1 -9.70 -14.47 12.86
C MET A 1 -10.58 -13.26 13.14
N VAL A 2 -10.33 -12.13 12.49
CA VAL A 2 -11.22 -10.95 12.58
C VAL A 2 -12.52 -11.34 11.87
N ALA A 3 -13.68 -11.00 12.43
CA ALA A 3 -14.95 -11.27 11.75
C ALA A 3 -15.00 -10.48 10.43
N GLU A 4 -15.45 -11.09 9.33
CA GLU A 4 -15.47 -10.47 7.99
C GLU A 4 -16.11 -9.08 7.99
N THR A 5 -17.20 -8.90 8.74
CA THR A 5 -17.88 -7.61 8.90
C THR A 5 -16.98 -6.54 9.56
N GLN A 6 -16.20 -6.92 10.58
CA GLN A 6 -15.27 -6.00 11.25
C GLN A 6 -14.11 -5.58 10.32
N LEU A 7 -13.65 -6.51 9.47
CA LEU A 7 -12.63 -6.19 8.45
C LEU A 7 -13.18 -5.20 7.42
N ALA A 8 -14.40 -5.43 6.93
CA ALA A 8 -15.08 -4.53 5.99
C ALA A 8 -15.32 -3.13 6.59
N GLU A 9 -15.80 -3.05 7.84
CA GLU A 9 -15.99 -1.79 8.56
C GLU A 9 -14.67 -1.02 8.72
N ALA A 10 -13.60 -1.70 9.11
CA ALA A 10 -12.29 -1.07 9.28
C ALA A 10 -11.68 -0.61 7.95
N LEU A 11 -11.88 -1.36 6.86
CA LEU A 11 -11.46 -0.94 5.51
C LEU A 11 -12.25 0.25 5.01
N ALA A 12 -13.57 0.26 5.21
CA ALA A 12 -14.41 1.40 4.86
C ALA A 12 -13.98 2.66 5.64
N ALA A 13 -13.72 2.53 6.94
CA ALA A 13 -13.22 3.62 7.76
C ALA A 13 -11.83 4.11 7.30
N ARG A 14 -10.94 3.20 6.88
CA ARG A 14 -9.61 3.54 6.35
C ARG A 14 -9.71 4.29 5.01
N LEU A 15 -10.57 3.82 4.10
CA LEU A 15 -10.85 4.46 2.83
C LEU A 15 -11.37 5.89 3.03
N CYS A 16 -12.36 6.07 3.90
CA CYS A 16 -12.92 7.38 4.23
C CYS A 16 -11.87 8.32 4.84
N HIS A 17 -11.02 7.82 5.73
CA HIS A 17 -9.92 8.61 6.31
C HIS A 17 -8.91 9.07 5.24
N ASP A 18 -8.43 8.16 4.40
CA ASP A 18 -7.35 8.45 3.44
C ASP A 18 -7.79 9.30 2.25
N LEU A 19 -9.09 9.28 1.92
CA LEU A 19 -9.68 10.14 0.90
C LEU A 19 -10.20 11.46 1.48
N GLY A 20 -10.74 11.44 2.70
CA GLY A 20 -11.46 12.57 3.30
C GLY A 20 -10.64 13.86 3.37
N GLY A 21 -9.36 13.76 3.73
CA GLY A 21 -8.47 14.92 3.77
C GLY A 21 -8.31 15.59 2.41
N ALA A 22 -8.07 14.80 1.35
CA ALA A 22 -7.88 15.33 0.00
C ALA A 22 -9.20 15.83 -0.63
N VAL A 23 -10.35 15.20 -0.31
CA VAL A 23 -11.68 15.71 -0.70
C VAL A 23 -11.95 17.05 -0.04
N GLY A 24 -11.64 17.19 1.25
CA GLY A 24 -11.77 18.46 1.98
C GLY A 24 -10.88 19.56 1.39
N THR A 25 -9.62 19.25 1.08
CA THR A 25 -8.71 20.19 0.39
C THR A 25 -9.25 20.63 -0.96
N LEU A 26 -9.78 19.70 -1.77
CA LEU A 26 -10.35 20.03 -3.07
C LEU A 26 -11.55 20.96 -2.94
N ALA A 27 -12.50 20.65 -2.04
CA ALA A 27 -13.67 21.48 -1.79
C ALA A 27 -13.27 22.88 -1.33
N GLY A 28 -12.38 22.99 -0.33
CA GLY A 28 -11.92 24.28 0.16
C GLY A 28 -11.14 25.08 -0.89
N THR A 29 -10.41 24.42 -1.79
CA THR A 29 -9.74 25.10 -2.91
C THR A 29 -10.77 25.68 -3.88
N LEU A 30 -11.80 24.90 -4.23
CA LEU A 30 -12.86 25.33 -5.15
C LEU A 30 -13.70 26.49 -4.57
N ASP A 31 -13.96 26.48 -3.27
CA ASP A 31 -14.69 27.57 -2.59
C ASP A 31 -13.96 28.93 -2.66
N LEU A 32 -12.63 28.91 -2.85
CA LEU A 32 -11.80 30.11 -2.96
C LEU A 32 -11.60 30.59 -4.41
N VAL A 33 -12.02 29.80 -5.41
CA VAL A 33 -11.85 30.16 -6.83
C VAL A 33 -12.73 31.36 -7.19
N GLY A 34 -12.09 32.48 -7.51
CA GLY A 34 -12.73 33.65 -8.10
C GLY A 34 -12.74 33.62 -9.64
N GLU A 35 -13.37 34.62 -10.25
CA GLU A 35 -13.31 34.79 -11.71
C GLU A 35 -11.86 35.01 -12.17
N GLY A 36 -11.39 34.17 -13.09
CA GLY A 36 -10.05 34.27 -13.68
C GLY A 36 -8.90 33.67 -12.85
N ASP A 37 -9.18 33.00 -11.72
CA ASP A 37 -8.14 32.40 -10.88
C ASP A 37 -7.66 31.04 -11.44
N THR A 38 -6.69 31.10 -12.35
CA THR A 38 -6.12 29.90 -13.01
C THR A 38 -5.26 29.06 -12.07
N ASP A 39 -4.65 29.66 -11.05
CA ASP A 39 -3.71 28.98 -10.16
C ASP A 39 -4.47 28.07 -9.19
N LEU A 40 -5.55 28.57 -8.57
CA LEU A 40 -6.41 27.75 -7.72
C LEU A 40 -7.11 26.65 -8.53
N LEU A 41 -7.50 26.93 -9.77
CA LEU A 41 -8.04 25.90 -10.68
C LEU A 41 -7.00 24.83 -11.03
N GLY A 42 -5.73 25.22 -11.20
CA GLY A 42 -4.60 24.32 -11.38
C GLY A 42 -4.42 23.40 -10.16
N LEU A 43 -4.39 23.97 -8.96
CA LEU A 43 -4.28 23.23 -7.70
C LEU A 43 -5.45 22.28 -7.47
N ALA A 44 -6.67 22.70 -7.79
CA ALA A 44 -7.87 21.86 -7.72
C ALA A 44 -7.75 20.65 -8.69
N ARG A 45 -7.26 20.89 -9.91
CA ARG A 45 -7.03 19.83 -10.90
C ARG A 45 -5.98 18.83 -10.42
N GLU A 46 -4.86 19.29 -9.89
CA GLU A 46 -3.81 18.43 -9.34
C GLU A 46 -4.33 17.58 -8.17
N THR A 47 -5.10 18.20 -7.27
CA THR A 47 -5.73 17.50 -6.13
C THR A 47 -6.72 16.43 -6.62
N ALA A 48 -7.53 16.73 -7.64
CA ALA A 48 -8.46 15.77 -8.24
C ALA A 48 -7.73 14.61 -8.93
N ILE A 49 -6.61 14.86 -9.61
CA ILE A 49 -5.77 13.81 -10.21
C ILE A 49 -5.22 12.89 -9.12
N GLY A 50 -4.67 13.44 -8.03
CA GLY A 50 -4.16 12.66 -6.91
C GLY A 50 -5.25 11.82 -6.24
N LEU A 51 -6.46 12.37 -6.06
CA LEU A 51 -7.63 11.63 -5.56
C LEU A 51 -7.99 10.44 -6.45
N ARG A 52 -8.03 10.66 -7.78
CA ARG A 52 -8.31 9.59 -8.74
C ARG A 52 -7.25 8.49 -8.68
N GLN A 53 -5.97 8.84 -8.65
CA GLN A 53 -4.88 7.87 -8.55
C GLN A 53 -4.98 7.04 -7.25
N ARG A 54 -5.31 7.70 -6.13
CA ARG A 54 -5.52 7.01 -4.83
C ARG A 54 -6.70 6.05 -4.86
N LEU A 55 -7.80 6.44 -5.50
CA LEU A 55 -8.96 5.57 -5.72
C LEU A 55 -8.59 4.35 -6.58
N CYS A 56 -7.86 4.53 -7.68
CA CYS A 56 -7.39 3.42 -8.52
C CYS A 56 -6.49 2.46 -7.74
N LEU A 57 -5.57 2.98 -6.93
CA LEU A 57 -4.72 2.16 -6.06
C LEU A 57 -5.54 1.31 -5.10
N PHE A 58 -6.47 1.92 -4.37
CA PHE A 58 -7.30 1.21 -3.39
C PHE A 58 -8.24 0.21 -4.06
N ALA A 59 -8.79 0.53 -5.22
CA ALA A 59 -9.59 -0.40 -6.01
C ALA A 59 -8.77 -1.65 -6.38
N ALA A 60 -7.53 -1.48 -6.85
CA ALA A 60 -6.65 -2.59 -7.19
C ALA A 60 -6.19 -3.38 -5.94
N ALA A 61 -5.80 -2.69 -4.87
CA ALA A 61 -5.26 -3.31 -3.66
C ALA A 61 -6.33 -4.08 -2.85
N TRP A 62 -7.57 -3.60 -2.83
CA TRP A 62 -8.63 -4.16 -1.98
C TRP A 62 -9.74 -4.84 -2.77
N GLY A 63 -9.99 -4.41 -4.01
CA GLY A 63 -10.96 -5.02 -4.92
C GLY A 63 -10.36 -6.00 -5.94
N GLY A 64 -9.02 -6.03 -6.06
CA GLY A 64 -8.35 -6.88 -7.04
C GLY A 64 -8.26 -6.27 -8.44
N VAL A 65 -7.65 -7.03 -9.35
CA VAL A 65 -7.47 -6.65 -10.75
C VAL A 65 -7.91 -7.81 -11.65
N ALA A 66 -8.25 -7.51 -12.90
CA ALA A 66 -8.75 -8.52 -13.85
C ALA A 66 -7.64 -9.29 -14.57
N SER A 67 -6.45 -8.71 -14.68
CA SER A 67 -5.31 -9.27 -15.42
C SER A 67 -4.02 -9.14 -14.63
N GLU A 68 -2.98 -9.84 -15.10
CA GLU A 68 -1.62 -9.61 -14.60
C GLU A 68 -1.18 -8.16 -14.87
N LEU A 69 -0.27 -7.66 -14.02
CA LEU A 69 0.31 -6.32 -14.16
C LEU A 69 1.84 -6.40 -14.10
N GLY A 70 2.49 -5.60 -14.94
CA GLY A 70 3.93 -5.39 -14.91
C GLY A 70 4.36 -4.37 -13.86
N ALA A 71 5.68 -4.27 -13.65
CA ALA A 71 6.28 -3.34 -12.68
C ALA A 71 5.87 -1.87 -12.90
N GLU A 72 5.74 -1.42 -14.15
CA GLU A 72 5.36 -0.04 -14.46
C GLU A 72 3.90 0.27 -14.07
N GLU A 73 2.99 -0.67 -14.31
CA GLU A 73 1.57 -0.53 -13.95
C GLU A 73 1.39 -0.54 -12.42
N ILE A 74 2.12 -1.41 -11.72
CA ILE A 74 2.12 -1.44 -10.25
C ILE A 74 2.71 -0.13 -9.69
N ALA A 75 3.80 0.38 -10.28
CA ALA A 75 4.37 1.66 -9.88
C ALA A 75 3.40 2.84 -10.11
N ALA A 76 2.67 2.82 -11.23
CA ALA A 76 1.65 3.83 -11.53
C ALA A 76 0.48 3.80 -10.52
N LEU A 77 0.08 2.61 -10.06
CA LEU A 77 -0.88 2.49 -8.96
C LEU A 77 -0.31 3.03 -7.65
N LEU A 78 0.91 2.65 -7.27
CA LEU A 78 1.56 3.08 -6.03
C LEU A 78 1.83 4.60 -5.97
N ALA A 79 1.88 5.28 -7.12
CA ALA A 79 1.91 6.75 -7.16
C ALA A 79 0.68 7.41 -6.51
N GLY A 80 -0.45 6.69 -6.39
CA GLY A 80 -1.65 7.13 -5.68
C GLY A 80 -1.59 7.00 -4.15
N ALA A 81 -0.51 6.46 -3.58
CA ALA A 81 -0.42 6.19 -2.14
C ALA A 81 -0.64 7.47 -1.29
N PRO A 82 -1.25 7.37 -0.09
CA PRO A 82 -1.31 8.47 0.88
C PRO A 82 0.06 9.07 1.22
N SER A 83 1.12 8.27 1.12
CA SER A 83 2.52 8.67 1.34
C SER A 83 3.21 9.27 0.11
N ALA A 84 2.52 9.42 -1.02
CA ALA A 84 3.08 10.00 -2.24
C ALA A 84 3.72 11.38 -1.96
N GLY A 85 4.87 11.64 -2.57
CA GLY A 85 5.70 12.83 -2.33
C GLY A 85 6.67 12.70 -1.14
N ARG A 86 6.45 11.76 -0.22
CA ARG A 86 7.34 11.51 0.93
C ARG A 86 8.01 10.13 0.88
N VAL A 87 7.37 9.15 0.25
CA VAL A 87 7.90 7.79 0.05
C VAL A 87 7.97 7.50 -1.45
N ALA A 88 9.14 7.04 -1.91
CA ALA A 88 9.34 6.56 -3.27
C ALA A 88 9.27 5.02 -3.31
N PHE A 89 8.53 4.47 -4.26
CA PHE A 89 8.44 3.03 -4.48
C PHE A 89 9.39 2.61 -5.61
N HIS A 90 10.33 1.71 -5.33
CA HIS A 90 11.29 1.20 -6.30
C HIS A 90 10.96 -0.24 -6.65
N LEU A 91 10.56 -0.45 -7.90
CA LEU A 91 10.18 -1.77 -8.44
C LEU A 91 11.23 -2.34 -9.37
N ALA A 92 12.38 -1.69 -9.53
CA ALA A 92 13.49 -2.18 -10.37
C ALA A 92 14.10 -3.50 -9.87
N ALA A 93 13.74 -3.93 -8.67
CA ALA A 93 14.10 -5.24 -8.12
C ALA A 93 13.14 -6.36 -8.56
N LEU A 94 12.05 -6.04 -9.27
CA LEU A 94 11.34 -6.99 -10.13
C LEU A 94 12.18 -7.15 -11.40
N ALA A 95 12.41 -8.38 -11.85
CA ALA A 95 13.21 -8.59 -13.06
C ALA A 95 12.51 -7.93 -14.27
N PRO A 96 13.27 -7.41 -15.26
CA PRO A 96 12.67 -6.85 -16.48
C PRO A 96 11.75 -7.88 -17.16
N GLY A 97 10.51 -7.50 -17.44
CA GLY A 97 9.50 -8.38 -18.02
C GLY A 97 8.74 -9.24 -17.00
N THR A 98 9.03 -9.15 -15.70
CA THR A 98 8.21 -9.78 -14.66
C THR A 98 6.83 -9.12 -14.60
N THR A 99 5.81 -9.94 -14.82
CA THR A 99 4.41 -9.64 -14.51
C THR A 99 4.01 -10.36 -13.21
N LEU A 100 3.14 -9.72 -12.43
CA LEU A 100 2.49 -10.38 -11.31
C LEU A 100 1.10 -10.85 -11.75
N PRO A 101 0.76 -12.14 -11.59
CA PRO A 101 -0.58 -12.64 -11.79
C PRO A 101 -1.61 -11.83 -10.98
N ALA A 102 -2.82 -11.67 -11.54
CA ALA A 102 -3.89 -10.89 -10.91
C ALA A 102 -4.12 -11.18 -9.41
N PRO A 103 -4.07 -12.44 -8.92
CA PRO A 103 -4.24 -12.73 -7.50
C PRO A 103 -3.11 -12.20 -6.58
N LEU A 104 -1.92 -11.95 -7.12
CA LEU A 104 -0.75 -11.47 -6.36
C LEU A 104 -0.64 -9.95 -6.34
N VAL A 105 -1.26 -9.24 -7.29
CA VAL A 105 -1.24 -7.77 -7.35
C VAL A 105 -1.74 -7.15 -6.04
N PRO A 106 -2.87 -7.58 -5.43
CA PRO A 106 -3.30 -7.10 -4.11
C PRO A 106 -2.25 -7.31 -3.01
N LEU A 107 -1.58 -8.47 -3.00
CA LEU A 107 -0.56 -8.77 -2.00
C LEU A 107 0.63 -7.82 -2.14
N ALA A 108 1.10 -7.61 -3.37
CA ALA A 108 2.21 -6.69 -3.66
C ALA A 108 1.88 -5.25 -3.28
N LEU A 109 0.69 -4.76 -3.64
CA LEU A 109 0.25 -3.40 -3.33
C LEU A 109 0.09 -3.18 -1.82
N ASN A 110 -0.60 -4.09 -1.11
CA ASN A 110 -0.78 -3.96 0.34
C ASN A 110 0.54 -4.11 1.10
N ALA A 111 1.43 -5.01 0.68
CA ALA A 111 2.76 -5.14 1.27
C ALA A 111 3.60 -3.86 1.08
N ALA A 112 3.58 -3.27 -0.12
CA ALA A 112 4.26 -2.01 -0.38
C ALA A 112 3.69 -0.86 0.45
N LEU A 113 2.35 -0.75 0.57
CA LEU A 113 1.69 0.26 1.41
C LEU A 113 2.05 0.08 2.89
N LEU A 114 2.09 -1.14 3.39
CA LEU A 114 2.54 -1.45 4.74
C LEU A 114 4.02 -1.08 4.95
N GLY A 115 4.86 -1.30 3.92
CA GLY A 115 6.24 -0.80 3.90
C GLY A 115 6.33 0.72 4.02
N ALA A 116 5.42 1.46 3.38
CA ALA A 116 5.36 2.91 3.49
C ALA A 116 4.90 3.39 4.88
N GLU A 117 4.04 2.63 5.58
CA GLU A 117 3.67 2.90 6.97
C GLU A 117 4.86 2.74 7.93
N ALA A 118 5.86 1.94 7.56
CA ALA A 118 7.08 1.80 8.34
C ALA A 118 8.02 3.01 8.27
N LEU A 119 7.70 4.03 7.46
CA LEU A 119 8.57 5.17 7.16
C LEU A 119 7.95 6.48 7.67
N PRO A 120 7.99 6.82 8.96
CA PRO A 120 7.33 8.03 9.49
C PRO A 120 7.93 9.34 8.94
N ARG A 121 9.20 9.32 8.51
CA ARG A 121 9.91 10.48 7.95
C ARG A 121 10.12 10.40 6.44
N GLY A 122 9.48 9.45 5.78
CA GLY A 122 9.70 9.19 4.36
C GLY A 122 10.92 8.34 4.10
N GLY A 123 11.23 8.17 2.82
CA GLY A 123 12.31 7.30 2.35
C GLY A 123 11.87 6.50 1.14
N THR A 124 12.32 5.25 1.06
CA THR A 124 12.08 4.38 -0.08
C THR A 124 11.50 3.04 0.34
N VAL A 125 10.63 2.48 -0.49
CA VAL A 125 10.14 1.11 -0.36
C VAL A 125 10.57 0.37 -1.60
N LEU A 126 11.46 -0.61 -1.44
CA LEU A 126 11.79 -1.55 -2.49
C LEU A 126 10.73 -2.66 -2.51
N LEU A 127 10.20 -2.94 -3.70
CA LEU A 127 9.39 -4.13 -3.98
C LEU A 127 10.12 -4.93 -5.07
N GLY A 128 10.38 -6.20 -4.79
CA GLY A 128 11.05 -7.11 -5.73
C GLY A 128 10.56 -8.54 -5.59
N GLY A 129 11.17 -9.43 -6.37
CA GLY A 129 10.81 -10.86 -6.41
C GLY A 129 9.98 -11.24 -7.64
N SER A 130 9.28 -12.38 -7.54
CA SER A 130 8.51 -12.99 -8.62
C SER A 130 7.32 -13.78 -8.05
N ALA A 131 6.46 -14.31 -8.91
CA ALA A 131 5.38 -15.19 -8.48
C ALA A 131 5.93 -16.55 -7.99
N GLU A 132 7.07 -16.98 -8.55
CA GLU A 132 7.70 -18.26 -8.33
C GLU A 132 8.62 -18.27 -7.10
N ASP A 133 9.39 -17.20 -6.89
CA ASP A 133 10.38 -17.10 -5.80
C ASP A 133 9.83 -16.36 -4.57
N GLY A 134 8.62 -15.79 -4.69
CA GLY A 134 8.02 -14.92 -3.70
C GLY A 134 8.37 -13.45 -3.86
N LEU A 135 7.70 -12.62 -3.08
CA LEU A 135 7.87 -11.17 -3.09
C LEU A 135 8.62 -10.70 -1.86
N VAL A 136 9.38 -9.61 -2.02
CA VAL A 136 10.09 -8.94 -0.92
C VAL A 136 9.74 -7.46 -0.89
N VAL A 137 9.42 -6.96 0.30
CA VAL A 137 9.25 -5.54 0.57
C VAL A 137 10.27 -5.08 1.60
N SER A 138 11.10 -4.11 1.22
CA SER A 138 12.15 -3.58 2.09
C SER A 138 12.01 -2.06 2.20
N PRO A 139 11.47 -1.55 3.32
CA PRO A 139 11.44 -0.12 3.59
C PRO A 139 12.79 0.38 4.11
N ALA A 140 13.23 1.55 3.65
CA ALA A 140 14.44 2.21 4.10
C ALA A 140 14.19 3.72 4.29
N GLY A 141 14.54 4.24 5.46
CA GLY A 141 14.37 5.66 5.79
C GLY A 141 14.77 5.98 7.22
N ARG A 142 14.78 7.27 7.55
CA ARG A 142 15.10 7.73 8.91
C ARG A 142 13.98 7.33 9.88
N ASP A 143 14.38 6.80 11.03
CA ASP A 143 13.48 6.30 12.08
C ASP A 143 12.48 5.24 11.58
N ALA A 144 12.89 4.43 10.59
CA ALA A 144 12.04 3.39 10.04
C ALA A 144 11.69 2.35 11.12
N ALA A 145 10.40 2.07 11.29
CA ALA A 145 9.89 1.06 12.21
C ALA A 145 8.60 0.43 11.68
N TRP A 146 8.55 -0.90 11.59
CA TRP A 146 7.30 -1.60 11.27
C TRP A 146 6.22 -1.30 12.32
N PRO A 147 4.93 -1.21 11.92
CA PRO A 147 3.82 -1.04 12.87
C PRO A 147 3.87 -2.11 13.98
N ALA A 148 3.64 -1.69 15.23
CA ALA A 148 3.69 -2.59 16.38
C ALA A 148 2.72 -3.77 16.23
N GLY A 149 1.50 -3.50 15.72
CA GLY A 149 0.50 -4.50 15.42
C GLY A 149 0.98 -5.61 14.47
N LEU A 150 1.86 -5.33 13.51
CA LEU A 150 2.36 -6.35 12.57
C LEU A 150 3.15 -7.47 13.29
N ARG A 151 4.03 -7.09 14.22
CA ARG A 151 4.78 -8.08 15.03
C ARG A 151 3.84 -8.89 15.92
N ALA A 152 2.85 -8.25 16.52
CA ALA A 152 1.87 -8.92 17.37
C ALA A 152 1.03 -9.93 16.57
N LEU A 153 0.63 -9.58 15.34
CA LEU A 153 -0.12 -10.48 14.45
C LEU A 153 0.69 -11.73 14.10
N PHE A 154 1.98 -11.60 13.78
CA PHE A 154 2.85 -12.77 13.57
C PHE A 154 3.03 -13.63 14.82
N ALA A 155 2.91 -13.05 16.01
CA ALA A 155 2.91 -13.78 17.28
C ALA A 155 1.53 -14.39 17.64
N GLY A 156 0.53 -14.29 16.75
CA GLY A 156 -0.80 -14.86 16.94
C GLY A 156 -1.82 -13.95 17.62
N ALA A 157 -1.52 -12.66 17.79
CA ALA A 157 -2.52 -11.69 18.27
C ALA A 157 -3.67 -11.56 17.26
N THR A 158 -4.87 -11.27 17.75
CA THR A 158 -6.09 -11.15 16.93
C THR A 158 -6.66 -9.73 16.85
N ALA A 159 -6.06 -8.78 17.56
CA ALA A 159 -6.59 -7.43 17.69
C ALA A 159 -6.31 -6.57 16.46
N THR A 160 -7.35 -5.88 15.97
CA THR A 160 -7.27 -4.82 14.97
C THR A 160 -7.03 -3.47 15.67
N GLU A 161 -5.94 -2.78 15.32
CA GLU A 161 -5.60 -1.45 15.84
C GLU A 161 -6.41 -0.33 15.14
N GLY A 162 -7.73 -0.51 15.02
CA GLY A 162 -8.61 0.41 14.30
C GLY A 162 -8.25 0.57 12.80
N PRO A 163 -8.78 1.61 12.12
CA PRO A 163 -8.62 1.79 10.67
C PRO A 163 -7.16 1.93 10.23
N ARG A 164 -6.29 2.48 11.09
CA ARG A 164 -4.87 2.69 10.77
C ARG A 164 -4.07 1.38 10.76
N GLY A 165 -4.45 0.40 11.57
CA GLY A 165 -3.77 -0.89 11.63
C GLY A 165 -4.31 -1.96 10.68
N ILE A 166 -5.23 -1.64 9.77
CA ILE A 166 -5.98 -2.64 8.99
C ILE A 166 -5.19 -3.29 7.85
N LEU A 167 -4.12 -2.65 7.35
CA LEU A 167 -3.37 -3.17 6.20
C LEU A 167 -2.66 -4.49 6.51
N ALA A 168 -2.07 -4.62 7.71
CA ALA A 168 -1.42 -5.85 8.14
C ALA A 168 -2.40 -7.05 8.20
N PRO A 169 -3.52 -7.01 8.95
CA PRO A 169 -4.45 -8.14 8.99
C PRO A 169 -5.11 -8.39 7.64
N LEU A 170 -5.37 -7.37 6.81
CA LEU A 170 -5.84 -7.56 5.43
C LEU A 170 -4.82 -8.36 4.61
N LEU A 171 -3.56 -7.93 4.60
CA LEU A 171 -2.50 -8.59 3.85
C LEU A 171 -2.35 -10.06 4.29
N LEU A 172 -2.34 -10.32 5.60
CA LEU A 172 -2.23 -11.68 6.14
C LEU A 172 -3.44 -12.55 5.76
N GLY A 173 -4.65 -12.00 5.81
CA GLY A 173 -5.86 -12.69 5.37
C GLY A 173 -5.82 -13.03 3.88
N GLN A 174 -5.51 -12.05 3.03
CA GLN A 174 -5.40 -12.25 1.58
C GLN A 174 -4.32 -13.27 1.22
N ALA A 175 -3.17 -13.25 1.91
CA ALA A 175 -2.09 -14.21 1.69
C ALA A 175 -2.55 -15.62 2.09
N ALA A 176 -3.13 -15.79 3.28
CA ALA A 176 -3.61 -17.07 3.78
C ALA A 176 -4.66 -17.71 2.86
N GLU A 177 -5.63 -16.93 2.35
CA GLU A 177 -6.64 -17.40 1.37
C GLU A 177 -6.02 -18.00 0.10
N ARG A 178 -4.83 -17.52 -0.28
CA ARG A 178 -4.11 -17.94 -1.49
C ARG A 178 -3.03 -18.98 -1.20
N GLY A 179 -2.88 -19.42 0.06
CA GLY A 179 -1.83 -20.33 0.50
C GLY A 179 -0.44 -19.68 0.59
N TRP A 180 -0.36 -18.35 0.52
CA TRP A 180 0.89 -17.60 0.68
C TRP A 180 1.18 -17.35 2.15
N GLN A 181 2.46 -17.35 2.51
CA GLN A 181 2.92 -17.01 3.86
C GLN A 181 3.54 -15.63 3.86
N VAL A 182 3.38 -14.89 4.96
CA VAL A 182 4.02 -13.59 5.14
C VAL A 182 4.85 -13.64 6.41
N ALA A 183 6.11 -13.25 6.34
CA ALA A 183 7.03 -13.28 7.47
C ALA A 183 8.08 -12.17 7.39
N PHE A 184 8.80 -11.94 8.49
CA PHE A 184 10.02 -11.15 8.43
C PHE A 184 11.18 -11.98 7.91
N GLY A 185 11.89 -11.45 6.92
CA GLY A 185 13.12 -12.02 6.40
C GLY A 185 14.35 -11.16 6.70
N PRO A 186 15.54 -11.61 6.28
CA PRO A 186 16.74 -10.80 6.35
C PRO A 186 16.55 -9.49 5.59
N SER A 187 17.08 -8.41 6.15
CA SER A 187 17.05 -7.10 5.49
C SER A 187 17.83 -7.14 4.18
N VAL A 188 17.31 -6.49 3.14
CA VAL A 188 17.97 -6.38 1.83
C VAL A 188 19.10 -5.34 1.87
N ALA A 189 19.06 -4.42 2.83
CA ALA A 189 20.10 -3.40 3.10
C ALA A 189 20.40 -3.30 4.62
N THR A 190 21.22 -2.36 5.07
CA THR A 190 21.30 -2.06 6.51
C THR A 190 19.98 -1.42 6.97
N GLY A 191 19.23 -2.06 7.88
CA GLY A 191 17.96 -1.51 8.34
C GLY A 191 16.97 -2.53 8.89
N LEU A 192 15.68 -2.21 8.75
CA LEU A 192 14.58 -3.05 9.20
C LEU A 192 14.58 -4.41 8.49
N PRO A 193 14.12 -5.49 9.16
CA PRO A 193 13.88 -6.75 8.47
C PRO A 193 12.91 -6.54 7.31
N ALA A 194 13.17 -7.17 6.17
CA ALA A 194 12.26 -7.11 5.03
C ALA A 194 10.99 -7.92 5.34
N LEU A 195 9.88 -7.55 4.73
CA LEU A 195 8.68 -8.36 4.69
C LEU A 195 8.77 -9.30 3.49
N ARG A 196 8.69 -10.60 3.72
CA ARG A 196 8.69 -11.63 2.68
C ARG A 196 7.30 -12.22 2.54
N LEU A 197 6.88 -12.40 1.29
CA LEU A 197 5.68 -13.12 0.93
C LEU A 197 6.12 -14.34 0.14
N GLU A 198 5.88 -15.52 0.68
CA GLU A 198 6.39 -16.79 0.14
C GLU A 198 5.24 -17.60 -0.48
N PRO A 199 5.43 -18.16 -1.67
CA PRO A 199 4.42 -18.96 -2.35
C PRO A 199 4.18 -20.29 -1.61
N PRO A 200 3.02 -20.94 -1.85
CA PRO A 200 2.75 -22.26 -1.28
C PRO A 200 3.81 -23.28 -1.73
N GLY A 201 4.47 -23.92 -0.77
CA GLY A 201 5.48 -24.97 -1.02
C GLY A 201 6.93 -24.50 -1.06
N GLY A 202 7.20 -23.24 -0.73
CA GLY A 202 8.54 -22.69 -0.44
C GLY A 202 9.05 -23.00 0.96
#